data_AF-A0A1B4V336-F1
#
_entry.id   AF-A0A1B4V336-F1
#
_cell.length_a   1.000
_cell.length_b   1.000
_cell.length_c   1.000
_cell.angle_alpha   90.00
_cell.angle_beta   90.00
_cell.angle_gamma   90.00
#
_symmetry.space_group_name_H-M   'P 1'
#
loop_
_entity.id
_entity.type
_entity.pdbx_description
1 polymer ?
#
loop_
_entity_poly.entity_id
_entity_poly.type
_entity_poly.pdbx_seq_one_letter_code
_entity_poly.pdbx_strand_id
1 'polypeptide(L)'
;MSPEPPTGRPLLLAVVELGGYPSFAPLYEAAGYEYVSVTSVRKALAVLKERVPAVVVCEFNFQSDFRDRTSSLESLLAVLQRAPAVRVIVFHEAEHAGQLARLTARFRVHATLAFPIDADRLRAALA
;
A
#
# COMPACT_ATOMS: atom_id res chain seq x y z
N MET A 1 35.56 -2.80 -2.03
CA MET A 1 34.69 -2.18 -1.01
C MET A 1 33.27 -2.26 -1.54
N SER A 2 32.52 -3.27 -1.09
CA SER A 2 31.07 -3.27 -1.31
C SER A 2 30.45 -2.19 -0.43
N PRO A 3 29.49 -1.39 -0.91
CA PRO A 3 28.81 -0.42 -0.07
C PRO A 3 28.08 -1.18 1.05
N GLU A 4 28.33 -0.76 2.29
CA GLU A 4 27.60 -1.21 3.47
C GLU A 4 26.10 -0.92 3.24
N PRO A 5 25.18 -1.87 3.49
CA PRO A 5 23.76 -1.59 3.35
C PRO A 5 23.36 -0.45 4.30
N PRO A 6 22.39 0.39 3.91
CA PRO A 6 21.93 1.49 4.75
C PRO A 6 21.52 0.95 6.14
N THR A 7 22.05 1.55 7.20
CA THR A 7 21.96 1.11 8.60
C THR A 7 20.59 1.36 9.27
N GLY A 8 19.54 1.63 8.48
CA GLY A 8 18.19 1.90 8.95
C GLY A 8 17.18 0.87 8.44
N ARG A 9 16.13 0.59 9.22
CA ARG A 9 15.01 -0.24 8.76
C ARG A 9 14.34 0.43 7.55
N PRO A 10 14.01 -0.30 6.48
CA PRO A 10 13.28 0.27 5.36
C PRO A 10 11.89 0.78 5.82
N LEU A 11 11.42 1.85 5.19
CA LEU A 11 10.11 2.42 5.49
C LEU A 11 8.98 1.65 4.79
N LEU A 12 7.93 1.33 5.55
CA LEU A 12 6.62 0.95 5.06
C LEU A 12 5.62 2.09 5.28
N LEU A 13 4.91 2.50 4.23
CA LEU A 13 3.83 3.47 4.32
C LEU A 13 2.48 2.75 4.27
N ALA A 14 1.71 2.83 5.36
CA ALA A 14 0.34 2.31 5.42
C ALA A 14 -0.66 3.45 5.17
N VAL A 15 -1.55 3.29 4.19
CA VAL A 15 -2.61 4.24 3.84
C VAL A 15 -3.95 3.59 4.21
N VAL A 16 -4.52 4.02 5.32
CA VAL A 16 -5.72 3.44 5.95
C VAL A 16 -6.83 4.48 5.92
N GLU A 17 -7.71 4.44 4.91
CA GLU A 17 -8.73 5.48 4.69
C GLU A 17 -10.04 5.17 5.42
N LEU A 18 -10.46 3.91 5.44
CA LEU A 18 -11.65 3.41 6.14
C LEU A 18 -11.28 2.79 7.49
N GLY A 19 -10.20 2.00 7.54
CA GLY A 19 -9.86 1.21 8.72
C GLY A 19 -10.93 0.17 9.05
N GLY A 20 -11.22 -0.03 10.35
CA GLY A 20 -12.20 -1.02 10.81
C GLY A 20 -11.65 -2.42 11.04
N TYR A 21 -10.32 -2.58 11.00
CA TYR A 21 -9.61 -3.83 11.30
C TYR A 21 -8.45 -3.59 12.28
N PRO A 22 -7.95 -4.64 12.98
CA PRO A 22 -6.82 -4.50 13.88
C PRO A 22 -5.56 -3.99 13.19
N SER A 23 -4.72 -3.25 13.90
CA SER A 23 -3.44 -2.80 13.34
C SER A 23 -2.55 -3.98 12.98
N PHE A 24 -2.01 -3.98 11.76
CA PHE A 24 -0.97 -4.91 11.31
C PHE A 24 0.46 -4.43 11.63
N ALA A 25 0.61 -3.36 12.41
CA ALA A 25 1.91 -2.84 12.85
C ALA A 25 2.86 -3.95 13.37
N PRO A 26 2.42 -4.91 14.21
CA PRO A 26 3.30 -5.99 14.66
C PRO A 26 3.86 -6.86 13.52
N LEU A 27 3.11 -7.03 12.43
CA LEU A 27 3.56 -7.79 11.26
C LEU A 27 4.58 -7.00 10.43
N TYR A 28 4.38 -5.69 10.29
CA TYR A 28 5.33 -4.82 9.58
C TYR A 28 6.66 -4.73 10.32
N GLU A 29 6.62 -4.55 11.65
CA GLU A 29 7.82 -4.49 12.48
C GLU A 29 8.57 -5.82 12.52
N ALA A 30 7.84 -6.95 12.62
CA ALA A 30 8.43 -8.28 12.56
C ALA A 30 9.08 -8.59 11.20
N ALA A 31 8.56 -8.02 10.12
CA ALA A 31 9.16 -8.07 8.78
C ALA A 31 10.35 -7.11 8.61
N GLY A 32 10.74 -6.37 9.66
CA GLY A 32 11.94 -5.53 9.67
C GLY A 32 11.73 -4.10 9.19
N TYR A 33 10.48 -3.66 9.00
CA TYR A 33 10.18 -2.30 8.57
C TYR A 33 10.06 -1.33 9.76
N GLU A 34 10.46 -0.08 9.57
CA GLU A 34 9.80 1.03 10.27
C GLU A 34 8.52 1.35 9.51
N TYR A 35 7.44 1.76 10.19
CA TYR A 35 6.19 2.08 9.49
C TYR A 35 5.66 3.47 9.84
N VAL A 36 5.00 4.08 8.87
CA VAL A 36 4.22 5.30 9.02
C VAL A 36 2.81 5.00 8.53
N SER A 37 1.80 5.33 9.33
CA SER A 37 0.39 5.22 8.94
C SER A 37 -0.21 6.59 8.66
N VAL A 38 -0.94 6.72 7.56
CA VAL A 38 -1.66 7.93 7.17
C VAL A 38 -3.10 7.60 6.80
N THR A 39 -3.99 8.54 7.05
CA THR A 39 -5.45 8.34 6.92
C THR A 39 -6.03 8.83 5.60
N SER A 40 -5.19 9.19 4.63
CA SER A 40 -5.66 9.64 3.31
C SER A 40 -4.54 9.58 2.27
N VAL A 41 -4.92 9.42 1.00
CA VAL A 41 -3.98 9.50 -0.12
C VAL A 41 -3.23 10.84 -0.17
N ARG A 42 -3.88 11.96 0.18
CA ARG A 42 -3.21 13.27 0.21
C ARG A 42 -2.01 13.28 1.16
N LYS A 43 -2.17 12.71 2.36
CA LYS A 43 -1.07 12.59 3.33
C LYS A 43 -0.01 11.60 2.84
N ALA A 44 -0.43 10.49 2.21
CA ALA A 44 0.51 9.54 1.60
C ALA A 44 1.40 10.21 0.55
N LEU A 45 0.81 11.03 -0.34
CA LEU A 45 1.56 11.81 -1.33
C LEU A 45 2.52 12.83 -0.71
N ALA A 46 2.21 13.38 0.47
CA ALA A 46 3.14 14.24 1.20
C ALA A 46 4.34 13.44 1.70
N VAL A 47 4.11 12.26 2.31
CA VAL A 47 5.19 11.37 2.75
C VAL A 47 6.07 10.94 1.59
N LEU A 48 5.48 10.57 0.44
CA LEU A 48 6.22 10.14 -0.75
C LEU A 48 7.15 11.22 -1.35
N LYS A 49 6.91 12.50 -1.06
CA LYS A 49 7.81 13.59 -1.46
C LYS A 49 9.05 13.68 -0.57
N GLU A 50 8.93 13.27 0.68
CA GLU A 50 9.98 13.38 1.69
C GLU A 50 10.81 12.09 1.76
N ARG A 51 10.15 10.93 1.75
CA ARG A 51 10.79 9.61 1.88
C ARG A 51 10.18 8.63 0.89
N VAL A 52 11.05 7.89 0.20
CA VAL A 52 10.63 6.79 -0.68
C VAL A 52 10.55 5.51 0.16
N PRO A 53 9.36 4.96 0.40
CA PRO A 53 9.21 3.71 1.15
C PRO A 53 9.64 2.51 0.30
N ALA A 54 10.05 1.43 0.96
CA ALA A 54 10.24 0.14 0.29
C ALA A 54 8.89 -0.54 -0.02
N VAL A 55 7.90 -0.33 0.84
CA VAL A 55 6.56 -0.94 0.73
C VAL A 55 5.49 0.11 0.98
N VAL A 56 4.43 0.09 0.18
CA VAL A 56 3.19 0.83 0.44
C VAL A 56 2.07 -0.18 0.62
N VAL A 57 1.40 -0.14 1.77
CA VAL A 57 0.15 -0.87 2.01
C VAL A 57 -0.98 0.13 1.92
N CYS A 58 -2.03 -0.15 1.16
CA CYS A 58 -3.14 0.78 0.97
C CYS A 58 -4.47 0.07 0.79
N GLU A 59 -5.56 0.74 1.12
CA GLU A 59 -6.92 0.23 0.91
C GLU A 59 -7.44 0.63 -0.48
N PHE A 60 -8.14 -0.30 -1.13
CA PHE A 60 -8.99 -0.01 -2.27
C PHE A 60 -10.40 0.28 -1.79
N ASN A 61 -10.68 1.56 -1.61
CA ASN A 61 -12.02 2.07 -1.34
C ASN A 61 -12.70 2.42 -2.68
N PHE A 62 -13.62 1.56 -3.12
CA PHE A 62 -14.42 1.81 -4.31
C PHE A 62 -15.64 2.66 -3.92
N GLN A 63 -15.60 3.96 -4.23
CA GLN A 63 -16.73 4.86 -4.04
C GLN A 63 -17.45 5.08 -5.36
N SER A 64 -18.64 4.50 -5.50
CA SER A 64 -19.45 4.61 -6.72
C SER A 64 -19.93 6.04 -7.03
N ASP A 65 -19.87 6.96 -6.07
CA ASP A 65 -20.38 8.33 -6.19
C ASP A 65 -19.37 9.35 -6.74
N PHE A 66 -18.10 8.97 -6.93
CA PHE A 66 -17.16 9.82 -7.64
C PHE A 66 -17.43 9.76 -9.15
N ARG A 67 -18.28 10.68 -9.64
CA ARG A 67 -18.66 10.79 -11.05
C ARG A 67 -17.48 10.91 -12.04
N ASP A 68 -16.28 11.29 -11.56
CA ASP A 68 -15.12 11.54 -12.43
C ASP A 68 -13.79 10.88 -11.99
N ARG A 69 -13.71 10.15 -10.86
CA ARG A 69 -12.44 9.51 -10.41
C ARG A 69 -12.68 8.15 -9.76
N THR A 70 -12.15 7.09 -10.37
CA THR A 70 -12.42 5.69 -10.02
C THR A 70 -11.90 5.26 -8.64
N SER A 71 -10.96 5.99 -8.03
CA SER A 71 -10.56 5.91 -6.61
C SER A 71 -9.46 6.94 -6.32
N SER A 72 -9.36 7.43 -5.07
CA SER A 72 -8.18 8.16 -4.57
C SER A 72 -6.87 7.38 -4.82
N LEU A 73 -6.95 6.06 -4.79
CA LEU A 73 -5.84 5.14 -5.02
C LEU A 73 -5.17 5.31 -6.40
N GLU A 74 -5.93 5.65 -7.45
CA GLU A 74 -5.36 5.88 -8.79
C GLU A 74 -4.27 6.96 -8.77
N SER A 75 -4.49 8.03 -8.00
CA SER A 75 -3.52 9.13 -7.89
C SER A 75 -2.25 8.68 -7.17
N LEU A 76 -2.39 7.82 -6.16
CA LEU A 76 -1.24 7.24 -5.44
C LEU A 76 -0.43 6.32 -6.36
N LEU A 77 -1.11 5.40 -7.06
CA LEU A 77 -0.47 4.44 -7.97
C LEU A 77 0.23 5.13 -9.14
N ALA A 78 -0.35 6.20 -9.70
CA ALA A 78 0.28 6.97 -10.76
C ALA A 78 1.62 7.60 -10.32
N VAL A 79 1.73 8.04 -9.07
CA VAL A 79 3.00 8.55 -8.52
C VAL A 79 3.98 7.39 -8.33
N LEU A 80 3.52 6.27 -7.77
CA LEU A 80 4.35 5.09 -7.51
C LEU A 80 4.84 4.38 -8.78
N GLN A 81 4.18 4.54 -9.93
CA GLN A 81 4.68 4.06 -11.22
C GLN A 81 6.08 4.59 -11.55
N ARG A 82 6.43 5.79 -11.07
CA ARG A 82 7.76 6.39 -11.27
C ARG A 82 8.82 5.82 -10.33
N ALA A 83 8.44 5.00 -9.36
CA ALA A 83 9.31 4.36 -8.38
C ALA A 83 9.08 2.83 -8.38
N PRO A 84 9.53 2.12 -9.45
CA PRO A 84 9.20 0.71 -9.66
C PRO A 84 9.80 -0.27 -8.64
N ALA A 85 10.71 0.22 -7.78
CA ALA A 85 11.26 -0.53 -6.66
C ALA A 85 10.30 -0.60 -5.47
N VAL A 86 9.33 0.32 -5.36
CA VAL A 86 8.34 0.33 -4.29
C VAL A 86 7.36 -0.81 -4.52
N ARG A 87 7.20 -1.69 -3.52
CA ARG A 87 6.20 -2.77 -3.56
C ARG A 87 4.87 -2.25 -3.05
N VAL A 88 3.82 -2.36 -3.85
CA VAL A 88 2.46 -1.91 -3.47
C VAL A 88 1.57 -3.09 -3.12
N ILE A 89 1.06 -3.13 -1.89
CA ILE A 89 0.11 -4.13 -1.40
C ILE A 89 -1.24 -3.43 -1.25
N VAL A 90 -2.27 -3.99 -1.85
CA VAL A 90 -3.63 -3.41 -1.82
C VAL A 90 -4.57 -4.30 -1.02
N PHE A 91 -5.18 -3.77 0.02
CA PHE A 91 -6.27 -4.39 0.76
C PHE A 91 -7.60 -4.01 0.11
N HIS A 92 -8.52 -4.96 -0.02
CA HIS A 92 -9.81 -4.68 -0.66
C HIS A 92 -10.93 -5.56 -0.11
N GLU A 93 -12.17 -5.13 -0.28
CA GLU A 93 -13.31 -6.01 -0.05
C GLU A 93 -13.43 -7.04 -1.18
N ALA A 94 -13.85 -8.26 -0.86
CA ALA A 94 -13.98 -9.34 -1.85
C ALA A 94 -14.95 -8.96 -2.98
N GLU A 95 -16.02 -8.22 -2.66
CA GLU A 95 -17.00 -7.71 -3.63
C GLU A 95 -16.42 -6.68 -4.62
N HIS A 96 -15.33 -6.00 -4.24
CA HIS A 96 -14.65 -5.00 -5.07
C HIS A 96 -13.51 -5.58 -5.92
N ALA A 97 -13.29 -6.91 -5.88
CA ALA A 97 -12.20 -7.56 -6.62
C ALA A 97 -12.27 -7.31 -8.13
N GLY A 98 -13.46 -7.26 -8.72
CA GLY A 98 -13.64 -7.00 -10.16
C GLY A 98 -13.22 -5.59 -10.58
N GLN A 99 -13.53 -4.60 -9.75
CA GLN A 99 -13.15 -3.20 -9.94
C GLN A 99 -11.65 -3.02 -9.73
N LEU A 100 -11.09 -3.68 -8.70
CA LEU A 100 -9.65 -3.69 -8.46
C LEU A 100 -8.89 -4.30 -9.64
N ALA A 101 -9.39 -5.39 -10.24
CA ALA A 101 -8.75 -6.02 -11.39
C ALA A 101 -8.57 -5.06 -12.58
N ARG A 102 -9.53 -4.15 -12.80
CA ARG A 102 -9.43 -3.10 -13.83
C ARG A 102 -8.34 -2.07 -13.52
N LEU A 103 -8.17 -1.76 -12.24
CA LEU A 103 -7.12 -0.86 -11.77
C LEU A 103 -5.74 -1.51 -11.92
N THR A 104 -5.58 -2.75 -11.45
CA THR A 104 -4.31 -3.49 -11.51
C THR A 104 -3.90 -3.90 -12.92
N ALA A 105 -4.83 -3.90 -13.88
CA ALA A 105 -4.50 -4.03 -15.31
C ALA A 105 -3.73 -2.81 -15.86
N ARG A 106 -3.87 -1.64 -15.22
CA ARG A 106 -3.24 -0.37 -15.64
C ARG A 106 -2.06 0.02 -14.76
N PHE A 107 -2.03 -0.46 -13.52
CA PHE A 107 -1.02 -0.13 -12.51
C PHE A 107 -0.38 -1.39 -11.96
N ARG A 108 0.95 -1.41 -11.86
CA ARG A 108 1.67 -2.50 -11.22
C ARG A 108 1.42 -2.47 -9.72
N VAL A 109 0.90 -3.58 -9.20
CA VAL A 109 0.81 -3.85 -7.76
C VAL A 109 1.60 -5.12 -7.46
N HIS A 110 2.18 -5.19 -6.27
CA HIS A 110 2.95 -6.35 -5.82
C HIS A 110 2.01 -7.48 -5.36
N ALA A 111 0.99 -7.15 -4.57
CA ALA A 111 0.01 -8.10 -4.08
C ALA A 111 -1.34 -7.43 -3.81
N THR A 112 -2.41 -8.22 -3.85
CA THR A 112 -3.76 -7.81 -3.45
C THR A 112 -4.29 -8.80 -2.42
N LEU A 113 -4.86 -8.31 -1.33
CA LEU A 113 -5.38 -9.12 -0.23
C LEU A 113 -6.82 -8.72 0.06
N ALA A 114 -7.73 -9.68 -0.02
CA ALA A 114 -9.14 -9.45 0.30
C ALA A 114 -9.35 -9.48 1.83
N PHE A 115 -10.24 -8.64 2.35
CA PHE A 115 -10.70 -8.72 3.73
C PHE A 115 -11.56 -9.99 3.97
N PRO A 116 -11.50 -10.60 5.17
CA PRO A 116 -10.56 -10.31 6.26
C PRO A 116 -9.12 -10.71 5.90
N ILE A 117 -8.14 -9.85 6.23
CA ILE A 117 -6.74 -10.08 5.85
C ILE A 117 -6.14 -11.26 6.61
N ASP A 118 -5.69 -12.25 5.86
CA ASP A 118 -4.89 -13.37 6.35
C ASP A 118 -3.46 -12.88 6.68
N ALA A 119 -3.06 -13.05 7.94
CA ALA A 119 -1.76 -12.61 8.44
C ALA A 119 -0.58 -13.32 7.76
N ASP A 120 -0.71 -14.59 7.39
CA ASP A 120 0.35 -15.33 6.72
C ASP A 120 0.50 -14.89 5.27
N ARG A 121 -0.61 -14.59 4.60
CA ARG A 121 -0.55 -13.98 3.26
C ARG A 121 0.06 -12.59 3.30
N LEU A 122 -0.24 -11.78 4.31
CA LEU A 122 0.38 -10.48 4.49
C LEU A 122 1.89 -10.60 4.75
N ARG A 123 2.31 -11.52 5.62
CA ARG A 123 3.75 -11.82 5.84
C ARG A 123 4.45 -12.22 4.55
N ALA A 124 3.84 -13.11 3.75
CA ALA A 124 4.40 -13.55 2.48
C ALA A 124 4.54 -12.40 1.48
N ALA A 125 3.62 -11.43 1.48
CA ALA A 125 3.70 -10.24 0.63
C ALA A 125 4.74 -9.20 1.12
N LEU A 126 5.15 -9.27 2.40
CA LEU A 126 6.12 -8.37 3.02
C LEU A 126 7.57 -8.88 2.92
N ALA A 127 7.75 -10.20 2.80
CA ALA A 127 9.05 -10.85 2.59
C ALA A 127 9.66 -10.41 1.25
#